data_AF-A0A8J9T843-F1
#
_entry.id   AF-A0A8J9T843-F1
#
_cell.length_a   1.000
_cell.length_b   1.000
_cell.length_c   1.000
_cell.angle_alpha   90.00
_cell.angle_beta   90.00
_cell.angle_gamma   90.00
#
_symmetry.space_group_name_H-M   'P 1'
#
loop_
_entity.id
_entity.type
_entity.pdbx_description
1 polymer ?
#
loop_
_entity_poly.entity_id
_entity_poly.type
_entity_poly.pdbx_seq_one_letter_code
_entity_poly.pdbx_strand_id
1 'polypeptide(L)'
;MTFALGVTASLAAPLIMTLGFLVWEHHWQGSAFALNLFKCNVASVGFLILAVSTRRLAQEEILDDAVFTTRAVGYLFLSSTIGIVIGDWTWLQALQILGAQRVIFMDSLKPFLAAVLGWLVLDEELRLAALGGIVLTVAGVVLVAVEKEQPTAIVVEEQTDCESGTDNAVDKPAPPLLDLQRDGSLQLNETEHSVDDKDNTPLTLSVPTLSQTTAERDSDDRNDNPVRPEASLPESSEKDENSDIPGSRNNLRLGYAMSILNVGLDTYGAVLIKEHGVRMTVWEINLLRFGFAGVVMLCPSVIMRLWTTAMPRNVPIP
;
A
#
# COMPACT_ATOMS: atom_id res chain seq x y z
N MET A 1 -11.44 17.12 -30.16
CA MET A 1 -10.14 16.86 -29.50
C MET A 1 -10.25 16.72 -27.98
N THR A 2 -11.24 17.34 -27.33
CA THR A 2 -11.42 17.29 -25.86
C THR A 2 -11.80 15.91 -25.30
N PHE A 3 -12.63 15.13 -26.02
CA PHE A 3 -13.04 13.79 -25.57
C PHE A 3 -11.86 12.82 -25.42
N ALA A 4 -11.00 12.72 -26.44
CA ALA A 4 -9.83 11.85 -26.42
C ALA A 4 -8.86 12.22 -25.29
N LEU A 5 -8.63 13.52 -25.06
CA LEU A 5 -7.81 14.02 -23.95
C LEU A 5 -8.39 13.60 -22.60
N GLY A 6 -9.72 13.68 -22.42
CA GLY A 6 -10.40 13.22 -21.21
C GLY A 6 -10.23 11.72 -20.96
N VAL A 7 -10.39 10.90 -22.02
CA VAL A 7 -10.17 9.44 -21.93
C VAL A 7 -8.72 9.13 -21.54
N THR A 8 -7.74 9.74 -22.22
CA THR A 8 -6.33 9.52 -21.89
C THR A 8 -5.98 9.95 -20.47
N ALA A 9 -6.54 11.07 -19.99
CA ALA A 9 -6.33 11.54 -18.62
C ALA A 9 -6.94 10.56 -17.59
N SER A 10 -8.13 10.03 -17.88
CA SER A 10 -8.80 9.06 -17.00
C SER A 10 -8.04 7.73 -16.89
N LEU A 11 -7.33 7.32 -17.94
CA LEU A 11 -6.49 6.11 -17.93
C LEU A 11 -5.13 6.36 -17.28
N ALA A 12 -4.54 7.55 -17.47
CA ALA A 12 -3.26 7.90 -16.88
C ALA A 12 -3.35 8.11 -15.36
N ALA A 13 -4.50 8.60 -14.85
CA ALA A 13 -4.66 8.92 -13.44
C ALA A 13 -4.46 7.71 -12.50
N PRO A 14 -5.09 6.54 -12.73
CA PRO A 14 -4.82 5.34 -11.93
C PRO A 14 -3.36 4.89 -12.00
N LEU A 15 -2.70 4.99 -13.16
CA LEU A 15 -1.28 4.61 -13.30
C LEU A 15 -0.37 5.49 -12.43
N ILE A 16 -0.58 6.81 -12.46
CA ILE A 16 0.15 7.76 -11.62
C ILE A 16 -0.16 7.52 -10.14
N MET A 17 -1.42 7.21 -9.81
CA MET A 17 -1.84 6.90 -8.45
C MET A 17 -1.14 5.65 -7.91
N THR A 18 -1.07 4.57 -8.69
CA THR A 18 -0.37 3.33 -8.29
C THR A 18 1.12 3.56 -8.04
N LEU A 19 1.78 4.37 -8.88
CA LEU A 19 3.17 4.77 -8.62
C LEU A 19 3.30 5.57 -7.31
N GLY A 20 2.33 6.46 -7.03
CA GLY A 20 2.26 7.19 -5.77
C GLY A 20 2.15 6.27 -4.56
N PHE A 21 1.29 5.25 -4.63
CA PHE A 21 1.16 4.24 -3.56
C PHE A 21 2.47 3.49 -3.32
N LEU A 22 3.15 3.04 -4.38
CA LEU A 22 4.42 2.33 -4.25
C LEU A 22 5.49 3.21 -3.58
N VAL A 23 5.56 4.48 -3.97
CA VAL A 23 6.47 5.45 -3.36
C VAL A 23 6.14 5.65 -1.89
N TRP A 24 4.87 5.84 -1.54
CA TRP A 24 4.46 6.03 -0.15
C TRP A 24 4.69 4.80 0.71
N GLU A 25 4.38 3.60 0.22
CA GLU A 25 4.55 2.35 0.95
C GLU A 25 6.03 2.07 1.28
N HIS A 26 6.94 2.36 0.35
CA HIS A 26 8.38 2.16 0.58
C HIS A 26 9.06 3.30 1.36
N HIS A 27 8.65 4.55 1.17
CA HIS A 27 9.42 5.71 1.66
C HIS A 27 8.77 6.46 2.82
N TRP A 28 7.47 6.25 3.11
CA TRP A 28 6.77 7.00 4.14
C TRP A 28 6.55 6.20 5.41
N GLN A 29 7.24 6.60 6.49
CA GLN A 29 7.10 5.99 7.83
C GLN A 29 6.37 6.87 8.85
N GLY A 30 5.88 8.04 8.42
CA GLY A 30 5.22 9.01 9.31
C GLY A 30 3.73 8.75 9.52
N SER A 31 3.07 9.60 10.31
CA SER A 31 1.63 9.55 10.50
C SER A 31 0.84 9.93 9.23
N ALA A 32 -0.41 9.46 9.13
CA ALA A 32 -1.34 9.83 8.06
C ALA A 32 -1.49 11.36 7.93
N PHE A 33 -1.57 12.06 9.06
CA PHE A 33 -1.67 13.51 9.09
C PHE A 33 -0.42 14.20 8.51
N ALA A 34 0.78 13.73 8.86
CA ALA A 34 2.02 14.29 8.34
C ALA A 34 2.17 14.07 6.82
N LEU A 35 1.70 12.92 6.31
CA LEU A 35 1.70 12.66 4.87
C LEU A 35 0.75 13.59 4.14
N ASN A 36 -0.45 13.81 4.69
CA ASN A 36 -1.41 14.71 4.10
C ASN A 36 -0.88 16.16 4.05
N LEU A 37 -0.29 16.62 5.16
CA LEU A 37 0.35 17.93 5.25
C LEU A 37 1.45 18.08 4.19
N PHE A 38 2.35 17.11 4.07
CA PHE A 38 3.42 17.12 3.08
C PHE A 38 2.86 17.17 1.64
N LYS A 39 1.94 16.25 1.32
CA LYS A 39 1.27 16.15 0.02
C LYS A 39 0.63 17.48 -0.38
N CYS A 40 -0.12 18.11 0.53
CA CYS A 40 -0.82 19.37 0.25
C CYS A 40 0.13 20.53 0.02
N ASN A 41 1.21 20.65 0.80
CA ASN A 41 2.18 21.73 0.61
C ASN A 41 2.94 21.58 -0.72
N VAL A 42 3.39 20.37 -1.06
CA VAL A 42 4.06 20.10 -2.34
C VAL A 42 3.09 20.35 -3.52
N ALA A 43 1.86 19.85 -3.42
CA ALA A 43 0.83 20.07 -4.43
C ALA A 43 0.51 21.56 -4.61
N SER A 44 0.37 22.31 -3.52
CA SER A 44 0.12 23.76 -3.54
C SER A 44 1.20 24.51 -4.33
N VAL A 45 2.48 24.20 -4.10
CA VAL A 45 3.59 24.84 -4.84
C VAL A 45 3.52 24.48 -6.33
N GLY A 46 3.27 23.20 -6.66
CA GLY A 46 3.11 22.76 -8.05
C GLY A 46 1.93 23.45 -8.76
N PHE A 47 0.76 23.49 -8.12
CA PHE A 47 -0.42 24.14 -8.67
C PHE A 47 -0.25 25.66 -8.80
N LEU A 48 0.50 26.30 -7.91
CA LEU A 48 0.84 27.72 -8.03
C LEU A 48 1.68 27.98 -9.28
N ILE A 49 2.72 27.18 -9.50
CA ILE A 49 3.57 27.28 -10.69
C ILE A 49 2.73 27.04 -11.96
N LEU A 50 1.86 26.03 -11.97
CA LEU A 50 1.01 25.71 -13.11
C LEU A 50 -0.05 26.79 -13.37
N ALA A 51 -0.71 27.33 -12.34
CA ALA A 51 -1.67 28.42 -12.48
C ALA A 51 -1.01 29.68 -13.04
N VAL A 52 0.16 30.06 -12.52
CA VAL A 52 0.90 31.25 -13.01
C VAL A 52 1.40 31.03 -14.43
N SER A 53 2.03 29.89 -14.73
CA SER A 53 2.58 29.60 -16.06
C SER A 53 1.50 29.56 -17.14
N THR A 54 0.35 28.95 -16.87
CA THR A 54 -0.76 28.88 -17.83
C THR A 54 -1.37 30.24 -18.09
N ARG A 55 -1.61 31.07 -17.05
CA ARG A 55 -2.10 32.45 -17.25
C ARG A 55 -1.10 33.35 -17.96
N ARG A 56 0.20 33.19 -17.68
CA ARG A 56 1.27 33.91 -18.40
C ARG A 56 1.29 33.57 -19.88
N LEU A 57 1.11 32.30 -20.23
CA LEU A 57 1.03 31.85 -21.63
C LEU A 57 -0.26 32.34 -22.30
N ALA A 58 -1.36 32.40 -21.57
CA ALA A 58 -2.65 32.91 -22.06
C ALA A 58 -2.73 34.45 -22.13
N GLN A 59 -1.71 35.17 -21.62
CA GLN A 59 -1.70 36.63 -21.46
C GLN A 59 -2.90 37.19 -20.67
N GLU A 60 -3.44 36.39 -19.75
CA GLU A 60 -4.53 36.80 -18.86
C GLU A 60 -3.99 37.43 -17.58
N GLU A 61 -4.74 38.36 -16.97
CA GLU A 61 -4.44 38.84 -15.63
C GLU A 61 -4.58 37.73 -14.59
N ILE A 62 -3.75 37.81 -13.54
CA ILE A 62 -3.58 36.75 -12.53
C ILE A 62 -4.74 36.75 -11.52
N LEU A 63 -5.33 37.92 -11.25
CA LEU A 63 -6.39 38.11 -10.26
C LEU A 63 -7.53 38.87 -10.92
N ASP A 64 -8.31 38.15 -11.71
CA ASP A 64 -9.54 38.69 -12.24
C ASP A 64 -10.63 38.55 -11.15
N ASP A 65 -10.94 39.63 -10.45
CA ASP A 65 -11.95 39.65 -9.36
C ASP A 65 -13.33 39.14 -9.85
N ALA A 66 -13.59 39.26 -11.15
CA ALA A 66 -14.78 38.68 -11.76
C ALA A 66 -14.77 37.15 -11.68
N VAL A 67 -13.62 36.50 -11.81
CA VAL A 67 -13.44 35.04 -11.75
C VAL A 67 -13.40 34.55 -10.30
N PHE A 68 -12.66 35.23 -9.43
CA PHE A 68 -12.52 34.89 -8.01
C PHE A 68 -13.63 35.49 -7.14
N THR A 69 -14.86 35.04 -7.35
CA THR A 69 -15.99 35.46 -6.49
C THR A 69 -15.82 34.93 -5.06
N THR A 70 -16.00 35.79 -4.05
CA THR A 70 -15.88 35.42 -2.62
C THR A 70 -16.72 34.19 -2.24
N ARG A 71 -17.93 34.09 -2.80
CA ARG A 71 -18.81 32.94 -2.60
C ARG A 71 -18.18 31.65 -3.14
N ALA A 72 -17.68 31.67 -4.38
CA ALA A 72 -17.04 30.51 -5.00
C ALA A 72 -15.79 30.07 -4.23
N VAL A 73 -14.92 31.01 -3.88
CA VAL A 73 -13.72 30.75 -3.06
C VAL A 73 -14.11 30.16 -1.70
N GLY A 74 -15.14 30.70 -1.06
CA GLY A 74 -15.66 30.17 0.21
C GLY A 74 -16.11 28.71 0.12
N TYR A 75 -16.84 28.32 -0.93
CA TYR A 75 -17.21 26.93 -1.15
C TYR A 75 -16.03 26.03 -1.51
N LEU A 76 -15.01 26.55 -2.19
CA LEU A 76 -13.77 25.79 -2.45
C LEU A 76 -12.97 25.54 -1.16
N PHE A 77 -12.92 26.51 -0.23
CA PHE A 77 -12.33 26.30 1.10
C PHE A 77 -13.14 25.31 1.94
N LEU A 78 -14.48 25.34 1.82
CA LEU A 78 -15.34 24.34 2.45
C LEU A 78 -15.07 22.94 1.87
N SER A 79 -15.02 22.81 0.55
CA SER A 79 -14.64 21.58 -0.16
C SER A 79 -13.27 21.07 0.27
N SER A 80 -12.30 21.98 0.44
CA SER A 80 -10.96 21.67 0.93
C SER A 80 -10.96 21.14 2.36
N THR A 81 -11.76 21.74 3.25
CA THR A 81 -11.86 21.26 4.63
C THR A 81 -12.45 19.86 4.68
N ILE A 82 -13.56 19.66 3.97
CA ILE A 82 -14.32 18.41 3.98
C ILE A 82 -13.52 17.29 3.28
N GLY A 83 -13.09 17.50 2.04
CA GLY A 83 -12.46 16.47 1.22
C GLY A 83 -10.97 16.26 1.49
N ILE A 84 -10.20 17.34 1.69
CA ILE A 84 -8.74 17.24 1.80
C ILE A 84 -8.29 17.18 3.25
N VAL A 85 -8.76 18.08 4.12
CA VAL A 85 -8.29 18.09 5.51
C VAL A 85 -8.84 16.90 6.27
N ILE A 86 -10.16 16.68 6.22
CA ILE A 86 -10.82 15.58 6.93
C ILE A 86 -10.83 14.31 6.07
N GLY A 87 -11.29 14.39 4.82
CA GLY A 87 -11.38 13.25 3.91
C GLY A 87 -10.03 12.55 3.73
N ASP A 88 -9.00 13.23 3.18
CA ASP A 88 -7.69 12.60 2.99
C ASP A 88 -7.06 12.13 4.31
N TRP A 89 -7.31 12.80 5.44
CA TRP A 89 -6.83 12.29 6.73
C TRP A 89 -7.48 10.95 7.08
N THR A 90 -8.80 10.85 6.99
CA THR A 90 -9.54 9.59 7.22
C THR A 90 -9.18 8.51 6.21
N TRP A 91 -8.92 8.89 4.96
CA TRP A 91 -8.47 7.97 3.91
C TRP A 91 -7.07 7.43 4.18
N LEU A 92 -6.10 8.28 4.50
CA LEU A 92 -4.74 7.86 4.83
C LEU A 92 -4.72 7.03 6.12
N GLN A 93 -5.59 7.36 7.08
CA GLN A 93 -5.73 6.55 8.29
C GLN A 93 -6.33 5.17 7.97
N ALA A 94 -7.34 5.10 7.11
CA ALA A 94 -7.88 3.83 6.62
C ALA A 94 -6.82 3.04 5.84
N LEU A 95 -5.99 3.71 5.05
CA LEU A 95 -4.89 3.11 4.28
C LEU A 95 -3.88 2.43 5.20
N GLN A 96 -3.52 3.08 6.32
CA GLN A 96 -2.61 2.51 7.32
C GLN A 96 -3.22 1.33 8.09
N ILE A 97 -4.54 1.28 8.25
CA ILE A 97 -5.23 0.23 9.03
C ILE A 97 -5.61 -0.98 8.16
N LEU A 98 -6.14 -0.72 6.96
CA LEU A 98 -6.71 -1.73 6.07
C LEU A 98 -5.78 -2.18 4.93
N GLY A 99 -4.75 -1.38 4.63
CA GLY A 99 -3.92 -1.55 3.44
C GLY A 99 -4.56 -0.98 2.16
N ALA A 100 -3.75 -0.85 1.10
CA ALA A 100 -4.14 -0.21 -0.14
C ALA A 100 -5.32 -0.91 -0.86
N GLN A 101 -5.28 -2.24 -0.96
CA GLN A 101 -6.28 -3.00 -1.72
C GLN A 101 -7.71 -2.79 -1.20
N ARG A 102 -7.92 -2.87 0.12
CA ARG A 102 -9.25 -2.70 0.75
C ARG A 102 -9.76 -1.26 0.66
N VAL A 103 -8.87 -0.27 0.74
CA VAL A 103 -9.24 1.15 0.62
C VAL A 103 -9.59 1.50 -0.82
N ILE A 104 -8.81 1.05 -1.80
CA ILE A 104 -9.09 1.25 -3.24
C ILE A 104 -10.44 0.62 -3.60
N PHE A 105 -10.73 -0.55 -3.04
CA PHE A 105 -12.04 -1.18 -3.19
C PHE A 105 -13.17 -0.24 -2.71
N MET A 106 -13.04 0.35 -1.53
CA MET A 106 -14.02 1.31 -1.02
C MET A 106 -14.11 2.58 -1.88
N ASP A 107 -12.99 3.08 -2.40
CA ASP A 107 -12.96 4.26 -3.27
C ASP A 107 -13.68 4.04 -4.60
N SER A 108 -13.80 2.81 -5.08
CA SER A 108 -14.60 2.49 -6.27
C SER A 108 -16.09 2.82 -6.12
N LEU A 109 -16.56 3.09 -4.89
CA LEU A 109 -17.92 3.54 -4.62
C LEU A 109 -18.16 5.03 -4.93
N LYS A 110 -17.10 5.84 -4.97
CA LYS A 110 -17.16 7.29 -5.24
C LYS A 110 -17.91 7.66 -6.53
N PRO A 111 -17.64 7.06 -7.71
CA PRO A 111 -18.38 7.41 -8.94
C PRO A 111 -19.89 7.18 -8.82
N PHE A 112 -20.34 6.18 -8.05
CA PHE A 112 -21.76 5.93 -7.84
C PHE A 112 -22.39 6.98 -6.94
N LEU A 113 -21.72 7.29 -5.83
CA LEU A 113 -22.17 8.35 -4.94
C LEU A 113 -22.15 9.71 -5.65
N ALA A 114 -21.16 9.96 -6.51
CA ALA A 114 -21.07 11.17 -7.32
C ALA A 114 -22.24 11.28 -8.30
N ALA A 115 -22.64 10.18 -8.95
CA ALA A 115 -23.79 10.16 -9.84
C ALA A 115 -25.10 10.44 -9.09
N VAL A 116 -25.28 9.83 -7.91
CA VAL A 116 -26.47 10.06 -7.06
C VAL A 116 -26.51 11.52 -6.56
N LEU A 117 -25.38 12.06 -6.10
CA LEU A 117 -25.32 13.46 -5.66
C LEU A 117 -25.44 14.44 -6.82
N GLY A 118 -24.93 14.12 -8.02
CA GLY A 118 -25.14 14.93 -9.22
C GLY A 118 -26.61 15.00 -9.60
N TRP A 119 -27.32 13.88 -9.51
CA TRP A 119 -28.77 13.84 -9.70
C TRP A 119 -29.52 14.66 -8.64
N LEU A 120 -29.17 14.51 -7.36
CA LEU A 120 -29.92 15.07 -6.24
C LEU A 120 -29.62 16.54 -5.96
N VAL A 121 -28.36 16.96 -6.13
CA VAL A 121 -27.85 18.27 -5.72
C VAL A 121 -27.66 19.21 -6.92
N LEU A 122 -27.31 18.67 -8.09
CA LEU A 122 -27.03 19.46 -9.30
C LEU A 122 -28.16 19.39 -10.34
N ASP A 123 -29.27 18.73 -10.03
CA ASP A 123 -30.40 18.49 -10.95
C ASP A 123 -29.97 17.89 -12.30
N GLU A 124 -28.94 17.03 -12.30
CA GLU A 124 -28.45 16.40 -13.53
C GLU A 124 -29.36 15.27 -14.01
N GLU A 125 -29.67 15.22 -15.30
CA GLU A 125 -30.51 14.15 -15.85
C GLU A 125 -29.77 12.80 -15.90
N LEU A 126 -30.24 11.83 -15.09
CA LEU A 126 -29.77 10.45 -15.16
C LEU A 126 -30.45 9.69 -16.29
N ARG A 127 -29.74 9.52 -17.41
CA ARG A 127 -30.17 8.62 -18.49
C ARG A 127 -30.19 7.17 -18.00
N LEU A 128 -31.21 6.41 -18.41
CA LEU A 128 -31.35 4.97 -18.12
C LEU A 128 -30.10 4.15 -18.51
N ALA A 129 -29.44 4.52 -19.61
CA ALA A 129 -28.19 3.88 -20.02
C ALA A 129 -27.04 4.11 -19.01
N ALA A 130 -26.94 5.31 -18.42
CA ALA A 130 -25.96 5.60 -17.38
C ALA A 130 -26.25 4.83 -16.10
N LEU A 131 -27.53 4.71 -15.72
CA LEU A 131 -27.95 3.88 -14.60
C LEU A 131 -27.59 2.41 -14.79
N GLY A 132 -27.81 1.86 -15.99
CA GLY A 132 -27.39 0.49 -16.33
C GLY A 132 -25.88 0.29 -16.21
N GLY A 133 -25.08 1.24 -16.70
CA GLY A 133 -23.61 1.21 -16.56
C GLY A 133 -23.16 1.29 -15.10
N ILE A 134 -23.82 2.12 -14.29
CA ILE A 134 -23.57 2.22 -12.85
C ILE A 134 -23.83 0.88 -12.16
N VAL A 135 -25.01 0.28 -12.37
CA VAL A 135 -25.35 -1.01 -11.75
C VAL A 135 -24.36 -2.11 -12.16
N LEU A 136 -23.98 -2.15 -13.44
CA LEU A 136 -23.03 -3.14 -13.95
C LEU A 136 -21.63 -2.99 -13.33
N THR A 137 -21.17 -1.76 -13.15
CA THR A 137 -19.85 -1.49 -12.55
C THR A 137 -19.84 -1.72 -11.04
N VAL A 138 -20.91 -1.36 -10.30
CA VAL A 138 -21.08 -1.75 -8.88
C VAL A 138 -21.02 -3.27 -8.75
N ALA A 139 -21.76 -3.99 -9.60
CA ALA A 139 -21.81 -5.45 -9.55
C ALA A 139 -20.42 -6.08 -9.80
N GLY A 140 -19.68 -5.58 -10.79
CA GLY A 140 -18.32 -6.04 -11.07
C GLY A 140 -17.35 -5.79 -9.91
N VAL A 141 -17.41 -4.60 -9.33
CA VAL A 141 -16.65 -4.24 -8.12
C VAL A 141 -16.98 -5.19 -6.97
N VAL A 142 -18.26 -5.35 -6.63
CA VAL A 142 -18.70 -6.22 -5.52
C VAL A 142 -18.30 -7.67 -5.75
N LEU A 143 -18.39 -8.17 -6.98
CA LEU A 143 -17.95 -9.51 -7.34
C LEU A 143 -16.47 -9.73 -6.99
N VAL A 144 -15.60 -8.78 -7.37
CA VAL A 144 -14.16 -8.82 -7.05
C VAL A 144 -13.91 -8.72 -5.54
N ALA A 145 -14.71 -7.95 -4.80
CA ALA A 145 -14.56 -7.86 -3.34
C ALA A 145 -14.91 -9.13 -2.57
N VAL A 146 -15.84 -9.92 -3.11
CA VAL A 146 -16.30 -11.15 -2.47
C VAL A 146 -15.30 -12.29 -2.70
N GLU A 147 -14.40 -12.14 -3.68
CA GLU A 147 -13.33 -13.09 -3.92
C GLU A 147 -12.38 -13.14 -2.70
N LYS A 148 -12.30 -14.32 -2.08
CA LYS A 148 -11.44 -14.53 -0.92
C LYS A 148 -9.99 -14.58 -1.37
N GLU A 149 -9.14 -13.77 -0.75
CA GLU A 149 -7.69 -13.96 -0.80
C GLU A 149 -7.37 -15.34 -0.22
N GLN A 150 -6.91 -16.26 -1.06
CA GLN A 150 -6.24 -17.44 -0.54
C GLN A 150 -4.95 -16.97 0.13
N PRO A 151 -4.64 -17.42 1.36
CA PRO A 151 -3.33 -17.17 1.95
C PRO A 151 -2.27 -17.70 0.98
N THR A 152 -1.56 -16.80 0.32
CA THR A 152 -0.37 -17.18 -0.45
C THR A 152 0.61 -17.72 0.59
N ALA A 153 0.69 -19.04 0.71
CA ALA A 153 1.78 -19.69 1.39
C ALA A 153 3.03 -19.27 0.63
N ILE A 154 3.72 -18.25 1.14
CA ILE A 154 5.09 -17.97 0.73
C ILE A 154 5.84 -19.21 1.17
N VAL A 155 6.10 -20.10 0.22
CA VAL A 155 7.17 -21.08 0.34
C VAL A 155 8.42 -20.24 0.42
N VAL A 156 8.83 -19.92 1.65
CA VAL A 156 10.20 -19.55 1.92
C VAL A 156 10.97 -20.80 1.55
N GLU A 157 11.59 -20.81 0.36
CA GLU A 157 12.72 -21.70 0.13
C GLU A 157 13.74 -21.32 1.21
N GLU A 158 13.79 -22.15 2.25
CA GLU A 158 14.89 -22.16 3.18
C GLU A 158 16.12 -22.50 2.36
N GLN A 159 16.81 -21.45 1.92
CA GLN A 159 18.13 -21.55 1.32
C GLN A 159 19.04 -22.05 2.44
N THR A 160 19.15 -23.37 2.53
CA THR A 160 20.07 -24.05 3.42
C THR A 160 21.47 -23.64 2.99
N ASP A 161 22.05 -22.68 3.71
CA ASP A 161 23.47 -22.41 3.63
C ASP A 161 24.20 -23.70 4.00
N CYS A 162 24.79 -24.35 3.00
CA CYS A 162 25.68 -25.48 3.19
C CYS A 162 26.97 -24.96 3.86
N GLU A 163 27.00 -24.98 5.18
CA GLU A 163 28.24 -24.92 5.94
C GLU A 163 29.03 -26.22 5.70
N SER A 164 30.18 -26.08 5.05
CA SER A 164 31.13 -27.16 4.80
C SER A 164 31.75 -27.64 6.12
N GLY A 165 31.30 -28.80 6.61
CA GLY A 165 32.03 -29.58 7.61
C GLY A 165 32.84 -30.70 6.96
N THR A 166 34.17 -30.66 7.12
CA THR A 166 35.06 -31.81 6.86
C THR A 166 34.86 -32.91 7.88
N ASP A 167 34.85 -34.15 7.35
CA ASP A 167 35.29 -35.43 7.92
C ASP A 167 34.76 -35.85 9.29
N ASN A 168 33.91 -36.88 9.29
CA ASN A 168 34.29 -38.20 9.82
C ASN A 168 33.23 -39.25 9.45
N ALA A 169 33.67 -40.31 8.78
CA ALA A 169 32.87 -41.46 8.40
C ALA A 169 32.60 -42.38 9.60
N VAL A 170 31.33 -42.61 9.96
CA VAL A 170 30.85 -43.82 10.66
C VAL A 170 29.41 -44.15 10.25
N ASP A 171 29.30 -45.17 9.39
CA ASP A 171 28.30 -46.27 9.31
C ASP A 171 26.83 -46.08 9.78
N LYS A 172 25.86 -46.06 8.84
CA LYS A 172 24.56 -46.80 8.89
C LYS A 172 23.72 -46.64 7.59
N PRO A 173 22.71 -47.51 7.32
CA PRO A 173 22.52 -48.14 6.02
C PRO A 173 21.59 -47.36 5.08
N ALA A 174 21.79 -47.60 3.78
CA ALA A 174 21.00 -47.02 2.70
C ALA A 174 19.50 -47.42 2.78
N PRO A 175 18.57 -46.48 2.50
CA PRO A 175 17.15 -46.81 2.30
C PRO A 175 16.94 -47.58 0.99
N PRO A 176 15.89 -48.41 0.89
CA PRO A 176 15.74 -49.37 -0.22
C PRO A 176 15.47 -48.66 -1.54
N LEU A 177 16.25 -49.00 -2.56
CA LEU A 177 16.00 -48.63 -3.96
C LEU A 177 14.74 -49.35 -4.45
N LEU A 178 13.75 -48.57 -4.91
CA LEU A 178 12.61 -49.08 -5.66
C LEU A 178 13.07 -49.50 -7.05
N ASP A 179 12.84 -50.78 -7.35
CA ASP A 179 13.21 -51.46 -8.57
C ASP A 179 12.61 -50.82 -9.83
N LEU A 180 13.47 -50.65 -10.83
CA LEU A 180 13.13 -50.45 -12.22
C LEU A 180 12.43 -51.71 -12.76
N GLN A 181 11.12 -51.64 -13.00
CA GLN A 181 10.46 -52.59 -13.88
C GLN A 181 10.31 -52.01 -15.28
N ARG A 182 11.05 -52.66 -16.16
CA ARG A 182 11.16 -52.54 -17.62
C ARG A 182 9.88 -53.01 -18.31
N ASP A 183 9.31 -52.14 -19.14
CA ASP A 183 8.51 -52.40 -20.36
C ASP A 183 8.56 -51.07 -21.13
N GLY A 184 8.83 -50.95 -22.43
CA GLY A 184 8.78 -51.84 -23.56
C GLY A 184 8.32 -50.95 -24.73
N SER A 185 9.18 -50.79 -25.75
CA SER A 185 8.93 -50.18 -27.07
C SER A 185 8.56 -48.69 -27.17
N LEU A 186 9.47 -47.89 -27.75
CA LEU A 186 9.33 -47.30 -29.10
C LEU A 186 10.60 -46.52 -29.46
N GLN A 187 11.18 -46.87 -30.61
CA GLN A 187 12.37 -46.23 -31.20
C GLN A 187 12.01 -44.85 -31.78
N LEU A 188 12.98 -43.93 -31.84
CA LEU A 188 13.50 -43.36 -33.09
C LEU A 188 14.60 -42.29 -32.84
N ASN A 189 15.78 -42.56 -33.41
CA ASN A 189 16.71 -41.68 -34.13
C ASN A 189 17.27 -40.40 -33.48
N GLU A 190 18.61 -40.37 -33.31
CA GLU A 190 19.58 -39.58 -34.12
C GLU A 190 19.88 -38.23 -33.43
N THR A 191 21.07 -37.68 -33.30
CA THR A 191 22.42 -37.96 -33.83
C THR A 191 23.44 -37.20 -32.95
N GLU A 192 24.67 -37.66 -33.02
CA GLU A 192 25.94 -37.15 -32.49
C GLU A 192 26.14 -35.62 -32.54
N HIS A 193 26.90 -35.05 -31.58
CA HIS A 193 28.22 -34.48 -31.90
C HIS A 193 29.08 -34.16 -30.66
N SER A 194 30.38 -34.37 -30.83
CA SER A 194 31.50 -34.40 -29.89
C SER A 194 32.24 -33.06 -29.76
N VAL A 195 33.35 -33.10 -28.97
CA VAL A 195 34.53 -32.21 -28.93
C VAL A 195 34.50 -31.17 -27.80
N ASP A 196 35.57 -30.84 -27.06
CA ASP A 196 36.79 -31.48 -26.53
C ASP A 196 37.53 -30.34 -25.79
N ASP A 197 38.28 -30.70 -24.74
CA ASP A 197 39.54 -30.09 -24.28
C ASP A 197 39.66 -28.62 -23.76
N LYS A 198 40.03 -28.57 -22.46
CA LYS A 198 41.28 -28.02 -21.88
C LYS A 198 41.50 -26.54 -21.53
N ASP A 199 41.85 -26.40 -20.24
CA ASP A 199 43.06 -25.77 -19.68
C ASP A 199 43.04 -24.33 -19.09
N ASN A 200 43.51 -24.31 -17.83
CA ASN A 200 44.36 -23.33 -17.14
C ASN A 200 43.77 -22.16 -16.30
N THR A 201 43.72 -22.44 -15.00
CA THR A 201 44.06 -21.63 -13.79
C THR A 201 45.45 -20.92 -13.90
N PRO A 202 46.03 -20.17 -12.90
CA PRO A 202 45.64 -19.94 -11.48
C PRO A 202 45.97 -18.52 -10.89
N LEU A 203 45.90 -18.41 -9.54
CA LEU A 203 46.73 -17.60 -8.60
C LEU A 203 46.09 -16.36 -7.96
N THR A 204 45.60 -16.44 -6.71
CA THR A 204 46.26 -16.13 -5.39
C THR A 204 46.06 -14.65 -4.97
N LEU A 205 46.07 -14.19 -3.70
CA LEU A 205 46.70 -14.62 -2.45
C LEU A 205 46.21 -13.70 -1.30
N SER A 206 46.13 -14.24 -0.07
CA SER A 206 46.53 -13.61 1.23
C SER A 206 45.46 -13.31 2.29
N VAL A 207 45.59 -14.09 3.37
CA VAL A 207 45.12 -13.95 4.76
C VAL A 207 45.89 -12.81 5.49
N PRO A 208 45.57 -12.43 6.75
CA PRO A 208 46.11 -13.17 7.91
C PRO A 208 45.20 -13.34 9.14
N THR A 209 45.49 -14.43 9.84
CA THR A 209 44.98 -15.01 11.09
C THR A 209 45.41 -14.26 12.35
N LEU A 210 44.68 -14.45 13.48
CA LEU A 210 45.27 -14.44 14.82
C LEU A 210 44.50 -15.36 15.80
N SER A 211 45.26 -16.01 16.67
CA SER A 211 45.04 -17.32 17.32
C SER A 211 44.58 -17.30 18.80
N GLN A 212 44.04 -18.47 19.24
CA GLN A 212 44.15 -19.17 20.56
C GLN A 212 43.46 -18.58 21.82
N THR A 213 42.84 -19.39 22.71
CA THR A 213 43.44 -20.07 23.91
C THR A 213 42.26 -20.74 24.70
N THR A 214 42.09 -22.06 24.91
CA THR A 214 42.60 -23.05 25.93
C THR A 214 41.60 -23.46 27.06
N ALA A 215 41.71 -24.75 27.49
CA ALA A 215 41.34 -25.40 28.78
C ALA A 215 39.96 -26.11 28.88
N GLU A 216 39.87 -27.45 28.84
CA GLU A 216 40.11 -28.49 29.90
C GLU A 216 39.00 -28.65 30.97
N ARG A 217 38.28 -29.79 30.98
CA ARG A 217 38.15 -30.73 32.13
C ARG A 217 37.23 -31.94 31.86
N ASP A 218 37.48 -32.97 32.66
CA ASP A 218 37.32 -34.42 32.47
C ASP A 218 36.25 -35.04 33.39
N SER A 219 35.95 -36.35 33.20
CA SER A 219 35.33 -37.37 34.09
C SER A 219 33.96 -38.03 33.74
N ASP A 220 34.08 -39.29 33.28
CA ASP A 220 33.47 -40.57 33.74
C ASP A 220 31.96 -40.92 33.63
N ASP A 221 31.70 -41.85 32.69
CA ASP A 221 31.05 -43.18 32.81
C ASP A 221 29.82 -43.43 33.71
N ARG A 222 28.68 -43.77 33.07
CA ARG A 222 27.95 -45.06 33.26
C ARG A 222 26.78 -45.28 32.29
N ASN A 223 26.79 -46.45 31.67
CA ASN A 223 25.75 -47.06 30.84
C ASN A 223 24.67 -47.74 31.72
N ASP A 224 23.38 -47.63 31.34
CA ASP A 224 22.40 -48.73 31.26
C ASP A 224 20.96 -48.20 31.02
N ASN A 225 20.34 -48.65 29.93
CA ASN A 225 18.91 -48.60 29.60
C ASN A 225 18.46 -50.08 29.49
N PRO A 226 17.16 -50.50 29.40
CA PRO A 226 15.93 -49.73 29.19
C PRO A 226 14.66 -50.21 29.94
N VAL A 227 13.67 -49.33 30.18
CA VAL A 227 12.25 -49.73 30.31
C VAL A 227 11.35 -48.65 29.70
N ARG A 228 10.57 -49.05 28.68
CA ARG A 228 9.58 -48.25 27.95
C ARG A 228 8.24 -48.27 28.69
N PRO A 229 7.56 -47.12 28.86
CA PRO A 229 6.10 -47.09 28.93
C PRO A 229 5.49 -46.41 27.71
N GLU A 230 4.28 -46.87 27.39
CA GLU A 230 3.47 -46.57 26.21
C GLU A 230 3.22 -45.06 25.99
N ALA A 231 3.46 -44.59 24.77
CA ALA A 231 2.97 -43.29 24.31
C ALA A 231 1.50 -43.43 23.90
N SER A 232 0.61 -42.87 24.72
CA SER A 232 -0.78 -42.59 24.32
C SER A 232 -0.76 -41.37 23.39
N LEU A 233 -1.32 -41.54 22.19
CA LEU A 233 -1.59 -40.46 21.24
C LEU A 233 -2.66 -39.52 21.86
N PRO A 234 -2.43 -38.21 21.98
CA PRO A 234 -3.52 -37.31 22.29
C PRO A 234 -4.36 -37.08 21.01
N GLU A 235 -5.67 -37.33 21.14
CA GLU A 235 -6.70 -36.87 20.19
C GLU A 235 -6.48 -35.39 19.84
N SER A 236 -6.23 -35.11 18.57
CA SER A 236 -6.27 -33.77 18.02
C SER A 236 -7.73 -33.31 17.98
N SER A 237 -8.22 -32.73 19.07
CA SER A 237 -9.39 -31.86 19.00
C SER A 237 -8.98 -30.61 18.21
N GLU A 238 -9.40 -30.53 16.94
CA GLU A 238 -9.50 -29.26 16.23
C GLU A 238 -10.39 -28.32 17.06
N LYS A 239 -9.75 -27.51 17.88
CA LYS A 239 -10.33 -26.25 18.33
C LYS A 239 -9.76 -25.20 17.40
N ASP A 240 -10.65 -24.62 16.59
CA ASP A 240 -10.42 -23.34 15.93
C ASP A 240 -10.00 -22.31 16.99
N GLU A 241 -8.70 -22.23 17.24
CA GLU A 241 -8.09 -21.18 18.06
C GLU A 241 -7.94 -19.93 17.19
N ASN A 242 -9.08 -19.41 16.73
CA ASN A 242 -9.16 -18.03 16.33
C ASN A 242 -9.08 -17.19 17.61
N SER A 243 -7.85 -16.88 18.01
CA SER A 243 -7.56 -15.87 19.03
C SER A 243 -8.06 -14.52 18.52
N ASP A 244 -9.35 -14.27 18.70
CA ASP A 244 -10.00 -12.97 18.49
C ASP A 244 -9.39 -11.96 19.48
N ILE A 245 -8.24 -11.38 19.14
CA ILE A 245 -7.66 -10.25 19.86
C ILE A 245 -8.70 -9.11 19.77
N PRO A 246 -9.34 -8.69 20.88
CA PRO A 246 -10.44 -7.72 20.83
C PRO A 246 -10.06 -6.38 20.17
N GLY A 247 -8.76 -6.02 20.20
CA GLY A 247 -8.22 -4.84 19.52
C GLY A 247 -8.17 -4.95 18.00
N SER A 248 -7.95 -6.14 17.43
CA SER A 248 -7.81 -6.35 15.98
C SER A 248 -9.13 -6.11 15.24
N ARG A 249 -10.23 -6.65 15.77
CA ARG A 249 -11.58 -6.48 15.18
C ARG A 249 -12.08 -5.04 15.28
N ASN A 250 -11.73 -4.32 16.35
CA ASN A 250 -12.11 -2.92 16.53
C ASN A 250 -11.34 -1.99 15.57
N ASN A 251 -10.04 -2.24 15.38
CA ASN A 251 -9.24 -1.49 14.40
C ASN A 251 -9.74 -1.75 12.98
N LEU A 252 -10.09 -2.99 12.63
CA LEU A 252 -10.65 -3.32 11.32
C LEU A 252 -11.97 -2.57 11.05
N ARG A 253 -12.90 -2.57 12.01
CA ARG A 253 -14.16 -1.82 11.92
C ARG A 253 -13.92 -0.32 11.79
N LEU A 254 -12.97 0.22 12.57
CA LEU A 254 -12.58 1.62 12.49
C LEU A 254 -12.03 1.98 11.11
N GLY A 255 -11.16 1.15 10.54
CA GLY A 255 -10.63 1.36 9.19
C GLY A 255 -11.73 1.43 8.14
N TYR A 256 -12.70 0.51 8.18
CA TYR A 256 -13.83 0.55 7.25
C TYR A 256 -14.73 1.76 7.48
N ALA A 257 -15.01 2.12 8.73
CA ALA A 257 -15.79 3.32 9.05
C ALA A 257 -15.13 4.60 8.53
N MET A 258 -13.80 4.73 8.71
CA MET A 258 -13.01 5.85 8.18
C MET A 258 -13.03 5.89 6.66
N SER A 259 -12.95 4.73 6.00
CA SER A 259 -13.00 4.64 4.55
C SER A 259 -14.37 5.06 3.98
N ILE A 260 -15.48 4.60 4.58
CA ILE A 260 -16.84 5.01 4.19
C ILE A 260 -17.03 6.51 4.41
N LEU A 261 -16.57 7.04 5.55
CA LEU A 261 -16.62 8.46 5.84
C LEU A 261 -15.87 9.26 4.77
N ASN A 262 -14.66 8.84 4.41
CA ASN A 262 -13.89 9.46 3.33
C ASN A 262 -14.65 9.47 2.01
N VAL A 263 -15.22 8.33 1.59
CA VAL A 263 -15.99 8.23 0.33
C VAL A 263 -17.09 9.30 0.30
N GLY A 264 -17.83 9.47 1.40
CA GLY A 264 -18.86 10.50 1.51
C GLY A 264 -18.31 11.92 1.43
N LEU A 265 -17.30 12.24 2.24
CA LEU A 265 -16.72 13.58 2.34
C LEU A 265 -16.04 14.01 1.04
N ASP A 266 -15.25 13.13 0.44
CA ASP A 266 -14.53 13.41 -0.80
C ASP A 266 -15.50 13.60 -1.98
N THR A 267 -16.52 12.74 -2.09
CA THR A 267 -17.54 12.87 -3.13
C THR A 267 -18.33 14.17 -2.98
N TYR A 268 -18.76 14.53 -1.77
CA TYR A 268 -19.44 15.80 -1.53
C TYR A 268 -18.52 17.00 -1.80
N GLY A 269 -17.24 16.89 -1.44
CA GLY A 269 -16.23 17.89 -1.80
C GLY A 269 -16.10 18.09 -3.31
N ALA A 270 -16.17 17.02 -4.11
CA ALA A 270 -16.14 17.08 -5.57
C ALA A 270 -17.40 17.73 -6.16
N VAL A 271 -18.57 17.48 -5.56
CA VAL A 271 -19.84 18.12 -5.93
C VAL A 271 -19.76 19.64 -5.75
N LEU A 272 -19.22 20.12 -4.63
CA LEU A 272 -19.01 21.55 -4.38
C LEU A 272 -18.09 22.20 -5.43
N ILE A 273 -17.05 21.49 -5.87
CA ILE A 273 -16.15 21.98 -6.93
C ILE A 273 -16.90 22.11 -8.25
N LYS A 274 -17.71 21.11 -8.58
CA LYS A 274 -18.46 21.09 -9.83
C LYS A 274 -19.48 22.22 -9.91
N GLU A 275 -20.16 22.50 -8.80
CA GLU A 275 -21.17 23.56 -8.72
C GLU A 275 -20.55 24.97 -8.69
N HIS A 276 -19.48 25.17 -7.92
CA HIS A 276 -18.95 26.51 -7.62
C HIS A 276 -17.64 26.85 -8.35
N GLY A 277 -16.95 25.87 -8.93
CA GLY A 277 -15.65 26.03 -9.59
C GLY A 277 -15.72 26.32 -11.10
N VAL A 278 -16.91 26.42 -11.70
CA VAL A 278 -17.12 26.43 -13.16
C VAL A 278 -16.31 27.51 -13.92
N ARG A 279 -16.04 28.65 -13.28
CA ARG A 279 -15.36 29.80 -13.92
C ARG A 279 -13.85 29.79 -13.76
N MET A 280 -13.31 28.88 -12.95
CA MET A 280 -11.89 28.79 -12.63
C MET A 280 -11.21 27.68 -13.41
N THR A 281 -9.91 27.82 -13.63
CA THR A 281 -9.12 26.73 -14.25
C THR A 281 -8.91 25.58 -13.27
N VAL A 282 -8.66 24.38 -13.79
CA VAL A 282 -8.36 23.19 -12.97
C VAL A 282 -7.14 23.44 -12.06
N TRP A 283 -6.17 24.25 -12.50
CA TRP A 283 -5.00 24.61 -11.72
C TRP A 283 -5.35 25.54 -10.56
N GLU A 284 -6.20 26.54 -10.77
CA GLU A 284 -6.65 27.49 -9.74
C GLU A 284 -7.51 26.82 -8.68
N ILE A 285 -8.46 25.99 -9.10
CA ILE A 285 -9.32 25.23 -8.19
C ILE A 285 -8.45 24.39 -7.26
N ASN A 286 -7.50 23.64 -7.82
CA ASN A 286 -6.61 22.80 -7.02
C ASN A 286 -5.63 23.62 -6.18
N LEU A 287 -5.13 24.75 -6.67
CA LEU A 287 -4.31 25.68 -5.88
C LEU A 287 -5.08 26.18 -4.65
N LEU A 288 -6.32 26.66 -4.82
CA LEU A 288 -7.14 27.13 -3.70
C LEU A 288 -7.42 26.03 -2.70
N ARG A 289 -7.72 24.81 -3.16
CA ARG A 289 -8.00 23.67 -2.29
C ARG A 289 -6.74 23.20 -1.56
N PHE A 290 -5.72 22.73 -2.27
CA PHE A 290 -4.50 22.20 -1.63
C PHE A 290 -3.72 23.27 -0.87
N GLY A 291 -3.71 24.52 -1.34
CA GLY A 291 -3.08 25.64 -0.64
C GLY A 291 -3.79 25.96 0.68
N PHE A 292 -5.12 26.06 0.68
CA PHE A 292 -5.89 26.27 1.91
C PHE A 292 -5.72 25.11 2.89
N ALA A 293 -5.86 23.85 2.43
CA ALA A 293 -5.63 22.67 3.25
C ALA A 293 -4.23 22.66 3.88
N GLY A 294 -3.21 22.98 3.09
CA GLY A 294 -1.82 23.09 3.54
C GLY A 294 -1.65 24.09 4.68
N VAL A 295 -2.18 25.31 4.52
CA VAL A 295 -2.12 26.35 5.56
C VAL A 295 -2.87 25.93 6.82
N VAL A 296 -4.08 25.40 6.69
CA VAL A 296 -4.91 24.95 7.82
C VAL A 296 -4.23 23.84 8.61
N MET A 297 -3.56 22.89 7.95
CA MET A 297 -2.85 21.81 8.65
C MET A 297 -1.49 22.26 9.21
N LEU A 298 -0.84 23.25 8.58
CA LEU A 298 0.46 23.76 9.01
C LEU A 298 0.34 24.58 10.30
N CYS A 299 -0.72 25.38 10.45
CA CYS A 299 -0.94 26.21 11.64
C CYS A 299 -0.90 25.41 12.96
N PRO A 300 -1.74 24.38 13.19
CA PRO A 300 -1.66 23.55 14.39
C PRO A 300 -0.33 22.83 14.55
N SER A 301 0.25 22.35 13.44
CA SER A 301 1.54 21.63 13.46
C SER A 301 2.68 22.50 13.98
N VAL A 302 2.74 23.75 13.53
CA VAL A 302 3.74 24.72 14.00
C VAL A 302 3.47 25.12 15.45
N ILE A 303 2.21 25.37 15.81
CA ILE A 303 1.83 25.72 17.19
C ILE A 303 2.25 24.60 18.15
N MET A 304 1.93 23.34 17.84
CA MET A 304 2.33 22.20 18.67
C MET A 304 3.85 22.09 18.78
N ARG A 305 4.59 22.24 17.68
CA ARG A 305 6.06 22.20 17.71
C ARG A 305 6.64 23.31 18.58
N LEU A 306 6.20 24.55 18.39
CA LEU A 306 6.64 25.68 19.19
C LEU A 306 6.33 25.48 20.68
N TRP A 307 5.15 24.94 21.00
CA TRP A 307 4.75 24.66 22.37
C TRP A 307 5.60 23.55 23.02
N THR A 308 5.89 22.48 22.29
CA THR A 308 6.78 21.40 22.76
C THR A 308 8.21 21.88 22.95
N THR A 309 8.70 22.81 22.14
CA THR A 309 10.05 23.39 22.32
C THR A 309 10.11 24.46 23.42
N ALA A 310 8.99 25.11 23.71
CA ALA A 310 8.90 26.17 24.73
C ALA A 310 8.68 25.64 26.15
N MET A 311 8.14 24.42 26.32
CA MET A 311 8.00 23.83 27.65
C MET A 311 9.33 23.22 28.14
N PRO A 312 9.89 23.68 29.27
CA PRO A 312 11.04 23.05 29.88
C PRO A 312 10.69 21.63 30.33
N ARG A 313 11.63 20.69 30.09
CA ARG A 313 11.55 19.23 30.30
C ARG A 313 11.40 18.76 31.77
N ASN A 314 10.79 19.56 32.64
CA ASN A 314 10.83 19.38 34.10
C ASN A 314 9.44 19.30 34.78
N VAL A 315 8.41 18.79 34.11
CA VAL A 315 7.16 18.44 34.78
C VAL A 315 6.92 16.94 34.63
N PRO A 316 7.08 16.12 35.69
CA PRO A 316 6.63 14.75 35.67
C PRO A 316 5.10 14.75 35.56
N ILE A 317 4.59 14.04 34.56
CA ILE A 317 3.16 13.85 34.33
C ILE A 317 2.65 12.90 35.45
N PRO A 318 1.58 13.25 36.19
CA PRO A 318 1.00 12.39 37.22
C PRO A 318 0.32 11.14 36.66
#